data_AF-A0A355FS91-F1
#
_entry.id   AF-A0A355FS91-F1
#
_cell.length_a   1.000
_cell.length_b   1.000
_cell.length_c   1.000
_cell.angle_alpha   90.00
_cell.angle_beta   90.00
_cell.angle_gamma   90.00
#
_symmetry.space_group_name_H-M   'P 1'
#
loop_
_entity.id
_entity.type
_entity.pdbx_description
1 polymer ?
#
loop_
_entity_poly.entity_id
_entity_poly.type
_entity_poly.pdbx_seq_one_letter_code
_entity_poly.pdbx_strand_id
1 'polypeptide(L)'
;MDSLSQIVLGAAVGEAVLGRRIGNRAMIWGAVAGTIPDMDVLGKYFLSELDNLAFHRGISHSLLFCVLGSLVFGWVTDTLYRSRYHAWVAIVTKVAAAVIVGFVVNFLTQILAPGAWWPVAVYIPVVGYWAWKHGQSRYFQGNWKAPDADLKGWVLLFFWGFLTHVLLDC
;
A
#
# COMPACT_ATOMS: atom_id res chain seq x y z
N MET A 1 -5.05 -4.57 -16.32
CA MET A 1 -6.01 -5.10 -15.32
C MET A 1 -6.72 -3.95 -14.63
N ASP A 2 -7.85 -4.18 -13.94
CA ASP A 2 -8.43 -3.13 -13.08
C ASP A 2 -7.72 -3.08 -11.71
N SER A 3 -7.73 -1.91 -11.06
CA SER A 3 -6.97 -1.68 -9.83
C SER A 3 -7.39 -2.57 -8.65
N LEU A 4 -8.66 -3.00 -8.59
CA LEU A 4 -9.11 -3.89 -7.52
C LEU A 4 -8.49 -5.28 -7.69
N SER A 5 -8.51 -5.81 -8.92
CA SER A 5 -7.88 -7.09 -9.24
C SER A 5 -6.38 -7.08 -8.97
N GLN A 6 -5.67 -6.00 -9.29
CA GLN A 6 -4.24 -5.86 -8.99
C GLN A 6 -3.95 -5.83 -7.49
N ILE A 7 -4.74 -5.08 -6.71
CA ILE A 7 -4.60 -5.02 -5.24
C ILE A 7 -4.82 -6.41 -4.63
N VAL A 8 -5.86 -7.11 -5.05
CA VAL A 8 -6.19 -8.46 -4.55
C VAL A 8 -5.11 -9.47 -4.93
N LEU A 9 -4.66 -9.44 -6.18
CA LEU A 9 -3.57 -10.29 -6.65
C LEU A 9 -2.28 -10.02 -5.87
N GLY A 10 -1.89 -8.75 -5.74
CA GLY A 10 -0.73 -8.35 -4.97
C GLY A 10 -0.81 -8.85 -3.53
N ALA A 11 -1.98 -8.72 -2.88
CA ALA A 11 -2.20 -9.24 -1.53
C ALA A 11 -2.02 -10.77 -1.45
N ALA A 12 -2.54 -11.51 -2.44
CA ALA A 12 -2.39 -12.95 -2.52
C ALA A 12 -0.92 -13.37 -2.70
N VAL A 13 -0.17 -12.66 -3.54
CA VAL A 13 1.28 -12.87 -3.73
C VAL A 13 2.05 -12.58 -2.44
N GLY A 14 1.74 -11.47 -1.78
CA GLY A 14 2.34 -11.13 -0.49
C GLY A 14 2.13 -12.22 0.56
N GLU A 15 0.89 -12.70 0.69
CA GLU A 15 0.55 -13.81 1.60
C GLU A 15 1.29 -15.10 1.23
N ALA A 16 1.40 -15.42 -0.05
CA ALA A 16 2.13 -16.60 -0.51
C ALA A 16 3.63 -16.54 -0.18
N VAL A 17 4.26 -15.36 -0.24
CA VAL A 17 5.70 -15.19 -0.02
C VAL A 17 6.07 -15.06 1.46
N LEU A 18 5.35 -14.23 2.22
CA LEU A 18 5.70 -13.89 3.61
C LEU A 18 4.56 -14.09 4.62
N GLY A 19 3.37 -14.53 4.21
CA GLY A 19 2.19 -14.67 5.08
C GLY A 19 2.44 -15.51 6.33
N ARG A 20 3.14 -16.64 6.19
CA ARG A 20 3.48 -17.51 7.34
C ARG A 20 4.40 -16.86 8.37
N ARG A 21 5.17 -15.83 8.00
CA ARG A 21 6.14 -15.16 8.88
C ARG A 21 5.62 -13.86 9.48
N ILE A 22 4.91 -13.05 8.68
CA ILE A 22 4.47 -11.70 9.11
C ILE A 22 2.95 -11.51 9.07
N GLY A 23 2.19 -12.58 8.75
CA GLY A 23 0.73 -12.60 8.70
C GLY A 23 0.15 -11.54 7.77
N ASN A 24 -0.94 -10.90 8.19
CA ASN A 24 -1.66 -9.90 7.39
C ASN A 24 -0.80 -8.71 6.90
N ARG A 25 0.37 -8.47 7.49
CA ARG A 25 1.31 -7.46 6.96
C ARG A 25 1.80 -7.84 5.57
N ALA A 26 1.95 -9.13 5.30
CA ALA A 26 2.37 -9.66 4.00
C ALA A 26 1.33 -9.31 2.92
N MET A 27 0.04 -9.52 3.21
CA MET A 27 -1.04 -9.11 2.32
C MET A 27 -1.01 -7.61 2.01
N ILE A 28 -0.86 -6.76 3.03
CA ILE A 28 -0.83 -5.29 2.83
C ILE A 28 0.37 -4.88 1.97
N TRP A 29 1.57 -5.38 2.28
CA TRP A 29 2.75 -5.05 1.48
C TRP A 29 2.70 -5.64 0.08
N GLY A 30 2.09 -6.81 -0.09
CA GLY A 30 1.83 -7.40 -1.40
C GLY A 30 0.88 -6.54 -2.23
N ALA A 31 -0.21 -6.06 -1.64
CA ALA A 31 -1.12 -5.12 -2.29
C ALA A 31 -0.38 -3.84 -2.72
N VAL A 32 0.44 -3.27 -1.83
CA VAL A 32 1.29 -2.10 -2.15
C VAL A 32 2.23 -2.42 -3.32
N ALA A 33 2.92 -3.56 -3.28
CA ALA A 33 3.81 -4.00 -4.35
C ALA A 33 3.07 -4.12 -5.69
N GLY A 34 1.85 -4.65 -5.69
CA GLY A 34 1.01 -4.77 -6.88
C GLY A 34 0.52 -3.43 -7.46
N THR A 35 0.58 -2.33 -6.70
CA THR A 35 0.16 -0.99 -7.15
C THR A 35 1.29 -0.01 -7.46
N ILE A 36 2.52 -0.30 -7.02
CA ILE A 36 3.67 0.59 -7.22
C ILE A 36 3.97 0.84 -8.71
N PRO A 37 3.97 -0.16 -9.61
CA PRO A 37 4.28 0.09 -11.01
C PRO A 37 3.33 1.11 -11.65
N ASP A 38 2.03 1.04 -11.33
CA ASP A 38 0.99 1.99 -11.78
C ASP A 38 1.10 3.41 -11.20
N MET A 39 1.98 3.66 -10.24
CA MET A 39 2.21 5.02 -9.72
C MET A 39 2.88 5.94 -10.75
N ASP A 40 3.33 5.39 -11.88
CA ASP A 40 3.77 6.13 -13.06
C ASP A 40 2.66 7.00 -13.71
N VAL A 41 1.39 6.83 -13.33
CA VAL A 41 0.28 7.75 -13.68
C VAL A 41 0.57 9.18 -13.24
N LEU A 42 1.43 9.40 -12.24
CA LEU A 42 1.91 10.74 -11.86
C LEU A 42 2.72 11.42 -12.97
N GLY A 43 3.28 10.65 -13.91
CA GLY A 43 3.94 11.15 -15.12
C GLY A 43 3.04 12.02 -15.99
N LYS A 44 1.71 11.83 -15.93
CA LYS A 44 0.72 12.65 -16.67
C LYS A 44 0.77 14.14 -16.33
N TYR A 45 1.31 14.51 -15.17
CA TYR A 45 1.45 15.91 -14.76
C TYR A 45 2.67 16.59 -15.38
N PHE A 46 3.57 15.82 -15.99
CA PHE A 46 4.86 16.30 -16.50
C PHE A 46 5.10 15.93 -17.97
N LEU A 47 4.41 14.92 -18.50
CA LEU A 47 4.60 14.36 -19.84
C LEU A 47 3.36 14.58 -20.72
N SER A 48 3.59 14.63 -22.04
CA SER A 48 2.49 14.56 -23.01
C SER A 48 1.78 13.20 -22.94
N GLU A 49 0.54 13.08 -23.45
CA GLU A 49 -0.20 11.82 -23.39
C GLU A 49 0.56 10.64 -24.02
N LEU A 50 1.21 10.87 -25.17
CA LEU A 50 2.02 9.86 -25.86
C LEU A 50 3.26 9.48 -25.06
N ASP A 51 3.96 10.45 -24.49
CA ASP A 51 5.17 10.21 -23.69
C ASP A 51 4.84 9.52 -22.36
N ASN A 52 3.70 9.85 -21.76
CA ASN A 52 3.24 9.22 -20.53
C ASN A 52 2.84 7.76 -20.76
N LEU A 53 2.18 7.46 -21.89
CA LEU A 53 1.89 6.08 -22.28
C LEU A 53 3.16 5.27 -22.57
N ALA A 54 4.14 5.88 -23.22
CA ALA A 54 5.45 5.27 -23.45
C ALA A 54 6.21 5.05 -22.14
N PHE A 55 6.13 5.99 -21.19
CA PHE A 55 6.73 5.87 -19.86
C PHE A 55 6.06 4.77 -19.02
N HIS A 56 4.73 4.71 -19.05
CA HIS A 56 3.93 3.73 -18.32
C HIS A 56 4.21 2.29 -18.76
N ARG A 57 4.33 2.06 -20.07
CA ARG A 57 4.72 0.74 -20.62
C ARG A 57 6.24 0.51 -20.65
N GLY A 58 7.02 1.51 -20.27
CA GLY A 58 8.47 1.53 -20.41
C GLY A 58 9.17 1.07 -19.13
N ILE A 59 9.48 2.03 -18.25
CA ILE A 59 10.43 1.81 -17.17
C ILE A 59 9.80 1.01 -16.02
N SER A 60 8.59 1.37 -15.59
CA SER A 60 7.83 0.71 -14.52
C SER A 60 7.47 -0.74 -14.87
N HIS A 61 7.19 -1.02 -16.15
CA HIS A 61 6.85 -2.35 -16.66
C HIS A 61 8.05 -3.18 -17.15
N SER A 62 9.28 -2.79 -16.80
CA SER A 62 10.48 -3.52 -17.21
C SER A 62 10.90 -4.61 -16.20
N LEU A 63 11.50 -5.71 -16.70
CA LEU A 63 12.15 -6.71 -15.84
C LEU A 63 13.29 -6.08 -15.01
N LEU A 64 13.96 -5.08 -15.56
CA LEU A 64 14.99 -4.32 -14.85
C LEU A 64 14.42 -3.62 -13.61
N PHE A 65 13.24 -3.00 -13.74
CA PHE A 65 12.55 -2.39 -12.61
C PHE A 65 12.10 -3.42 -11.57
N CYS A 66 11.63 -4.60 -11.99
CA CYS A 66 11.29 -5.67 -11.04
C CYS A 66 12.48 -6.03 -10.15
N VAL A 67 13.67 -6.16 -10.72
CA VAL A 67 14.90 -6.50 -9.99
C VAL A 67 15.40 -5.33 -9.14
N LEU A 68 15.63 -4.16 -9.74
CA LEU A 68 16.19 -3.01 -9.03
C LEU A 68 15.20 -2.41 -8.02
N GLY A 69 13.95 -2.28 -8.43
CA GLY A 69 12.86 -1.83 -7.58
C GLY A 69 12.71 -2.74 -6.37
N SER A 70 12.68 -4.06 -6.54
CA SER A 70 12.51 -4.97 -5.40
C SER A 70 13.66 -4.90 -4.39
N LEU A 71 14.89 -4.67 -4.85
CA LEU A 71 16.03 -4.39 -3.97
C LEU A 71 15.84 -3.10 -3.18
N VAL A 72 15.44 -2.01 -3.86
CA VAL A 72 15.23 -0.70 -3.23
C VAL A 72 14.07 -0.75 -2.25
N PHE A 73 12.89 -1.19 -2.67
CA PHE A 73 11.69 -1.24 -1.82
C PHE A 73 11.81 -2.27 -0.70
N GLY A 74 12.47 -3.41 -0.95
CA GLY A 74 12.78 -4.39 0.09
C GLY A 74 13.70 -3.81 1.16
N TRP A 75 14.76 -3.10 0.76
CA TRP A 75 15.69 -2.45 1.68
C TRP A 75 15.04 -1.29 2.46
N VAL A 76 14.25 -0.44 1.80
CA VAL A 76 13.50 0.64 2.46
C VAL A 76 12.54 0.06 3.50
N THR A 77 11.85 -1.03 3.18
CA THR A 77 10.87 -1.66 4.09
C THR A 77 11.56 -2.29 5.30
N ASP A 78 12.66 -3.02 5.10
CA ASP A 78 13.47 -3.56 6.20
C ASP A 78 14.01 -2.44 7.10
N THR A 79 14.53 -1.36 6.50
CA THR A 79 15.03 -0.19 7.23
C THR A 79 13.93 0.51 8.01
N LEU A 80 12.74 0.66 7.42
CA LEU A 80 11.58 1.26 8.07
C LEU A 80 11.18 0.49 9.34
N TYR A 81 11.16 -0.84 9.28
CA TYR A 81 10.79 -1.68 10.42
C TYR A 81 11.86 -1.71 11.52
N ARG A 82 13.14 -1.49 11.17
CA ARG A 82 14.25 -1.36 12.14
C ARG A 82 14.37 0.04 12.75
N SER A 83 13.82 1.05 12.09
CA SER A 83 13.92 2.44 12.53
C SER A 83 13.15 2.69 13.83
N ARG A 84 13.72 3.49 14.74
CA ARG A 84 13.05 3.97 15.96
C ARG A 84 11.75 4.73 15.69
N TYR A 85 11.56 5.21 14.46
CA TYR A 85 10.40 5.99 14.05
C TYR A 85 9.27 5.15 13.44
N HIS A 86 9.39 3.82 13.38
CA HIS A 86 8.41 2.95 12.74
C HIS A 86 6.97 3.17 13.27
N ALA A 87 6.83 3.47 14.57
CA ALA A 87 5.54 3.71 15.21
C ALA A 87 4.88 4.98 14.66
N TRP A 88 5.65 6.07 14.56
CA TRP A 88 5.20 7.34 14.00
C TRP A 88 4.82 7.20 12.53
N VAL A 89 5.67 6.56 11.72
CA VAL A 89 5.37 6.34 10.31
C VAL A 89 4.09 5.54 10.15
N ALA A 90 3.93 4.44 10.90
CA ALA A 90 2.73 3.62 10.81
C ALA A 90 1.45 4.35 11.27
N ILE A 91 1.54 5.23 12.27
CA ILE A 91 0.40 6.07 12.69
C ILE A 91 0.05 7.06 11.59
N VAL A 92 1.04 7.78 11.05
CA VAL A 92 0.83 8.76 9.97
C VAL A 92 0.21 8.10 8.74
N THR A 93 0.74 6.95 8.29
CA THR A 93 0.18 6.21 7.16
C THR A 93 -1.26 5.76 7.41
N LYS A 94 -1.59 5.28 8.61
CA LYS A 94 -2.97 4.88 8.95
C LYS A 94 -3.92 6.07 9.00
N VAL A 95 -3.48 7.21 9.54
CA VAL A 95 -4.28 8.44 9.56
C VAL A 95 -4.52 8.94 8.14
N ALA A 96 -3.49 8.96 7.28
CA ALA A 96 -3.64 9.32 5.88
C ALA A 96 -4.64 8.40 5.15
N ALA A 97 -4.53 7.08 5.35
CA ALA A 97 -5.48 6.12 4.78
C ALA A 97 -6.91 6.34 5.29
N ALA A 98 -7.10 6.60 6.59
CA ALA A 98 -8.39 6.93 7.16
C ALA A 98 -9.01 8.21 6.57
N VAL A 99 -8.19 9.22 6.28
CA VAL A 99 -8.66 10.45 5.62
C VAL A 99 -9.13 10.15 4.20
N ILE A 100 -8.35 9.38 3.42
CA ILE A 100 -8.72 8.97 2.06
C ILE A 100 -10.03 8.18 2.05
N VAL A 101 -10.18 7.20 2.95
CA VAL A 101 -11.43 6.45 3.08
C VAL A 101 -12.58 7.37 3.47
N GLY A 102 -12.35 8.37 4.32
CA GLY A 102 -13.35 9.39 4.64
C GLY A 102 -13.81 10.19 3.42
N PHE A 103 -12.88 10.57 2.53
CA PHE A 103 -13.23 11.20 1.26
C PHE A 103 -14.07 10.29 0.37
N VAL A 104 -13.75 9.00 0.27
CA VAL A 104 -14.54 8.02 -0.49
C VAL A 104 -15.94 7.86 0.10
N VAL A 105 -16.06 7.74 1.42
CA VAL A 105 -17.35 7.66 2.12
C VAL A 105 -18.19 8.91 1.83
N ASN A 106 -17.59 10.10 1.92
CA ASN A 106 -18.29 11.34 1.59
C ASN A 106 -18.72 11.35 0.12
N PHE A 107 -17.82 11.00 -0.81
CA PHE A 107 -18.12 10.97 -2.25
C PHE A 107 -19.29 10.03 -2.58
N LEU A 108 -19.25 8.79 -2.09
CA LEU A 108 -20.34 7.83 -2.29
C LEU A 108 -21.65 8.30 -1.64
N THR A 109 -21.57 8.91 -0.46
CA THR A 109 -22.74 9.49 0.21
C THR A 109 -23.38 10.56 -0.65
N GLN A 110 -22.60 11.45 -1.26
CA GLN A 110 -23.15 12.50 -2.12
C GLN A 110 -23.75 11.97 -3.43
N ILE A 111 -23.29 10.81 -3.92
CA ILE A 111 -23.91 10.13 -5.07
C ILE A 111 -25.26 9.52 -4.67
N LEU A 112 -25.32 8.82 -3.53
CA LEU A 112 -26.50 8.05 -3.12
C LEU A 112 -27.57 8.89 -2.40
N ALA A 113 -27.15 9.89 -1.63
CA ALA A 113 -27.99 10.75 -0.83
C ALA A 113 -27.41 12.18 -0.79
N PRO A 114 -27.62 12.99 -1.85
CA PRO A 114 -27.10 14.35 -1.94
C PRO A 114 -27.49 15.19 -0.71
N GLY A 115 -26.51 15.85 -0.11
CA GLY A 115 -26.70 16.69 1.09
C GLY A 115 -26.68 15.94 2.43
N ALA A 116 -26.58 14.60 2.44
CA ALA A 116 -26.44 13.84 3.68
C ALA A 116 -25.03 14.02 4.27
N TRP A 117 -24.93 14.80 5.36
CA TRP A 117 -23.68 15.04 6.08
C TRP A 117 -23.44 14.06 7.23
N TRP A 118 -24.51 13.39 7.70
CA TRP A 118 -24.47 12.52 8.87
C TRP A 118 -23.54 11.29 8.73
N PRO A 119 -23.35 10.66 7.54
CA PRO A 119 -22.43 9.53 7.42
C PRO A 119 -20.97 9.92 7.69
N VAL A 120 -20.57 11.12 7.28
CA VAL A 120 -19.25 11.68 7.58
C VAL A 120 -19.14 12.01 9.07
N ALA A 121 -20.19 12.58 9.66
CA ALA A 121 -20.23 12.88 11.08
C ALA A 121 -20.15 11.64 11.98
N VAL A 122 -20.64 10.48 11.53
CA VAL A 122 -20.49 9.19 12.21
C VAL A 122 -19.13 8.55 11.93
N TYR A 123 -18.62 8.68 10.70
CA TYR A 123 -17.33 8.11 10.30
C TYR A 123 -16.16 8.63 11.15
N ILE A 124 -16.09 9.95 11.35
CA ILE A 124 -14.99 10.61 12.07
C ILE A 124 -14.80 10.05 13.50
N PRO A 125 -15.82 10.00 14.39
CA PRO A 125 -15.66 9.49 15.74
C PRO A 125 -15.41 7.98 15.77
N VAL A 126 -16.01 7.20 14.88
CA VAL A 126 -15.80 5.73 14.81
C VAL A 126 -14.36 5.42 14.45
N VAL A 127 -13.84 6.04 13.39
CA VAL A 127 -12.47 5.81 12.94
C VAL A 127 -11.46 6.44 13.90
N GLY A 128 -11.76 7.61 14.47
CA GLY A 128 -10.95 8.23 15.51
C GLY A 128 -10.80 7.35 16.75
N TYR A 129 -11.91 6.79 17.25
CA TYR A 129 -11.89 5.86 18.38
C TYR A 129 -11.11 4.58 18.05
N TRP A 130 -11.33 4.00 16.87
CA TRP A 130 -10.61 2.81 16.43
C TRP A 130 -9.10 3.07 16.32
N ALA A 131 -8.70 4.18 15.68
CA ALA A 131 -7.30 4.56 15.51
C ALA A 131 -6.62 4.81 16.87
N TRP A 132 -7.31 5.47 17.80
CA TRP A 132 -6.81 5.69 19.16
C TRP A 132 -6.64 4.38 19.93
N LYS A 133 -7.69 3.54 19.99
CA LYS A 133 -7.65 2.24 20.67
C LYS A 133 -6.57 1.32 20.10
N HIS A 134 -6.47 1.27 18.77
CA HIS A 134 -5.48 0.46 18.08
C HIS A 134 -4.05 1.02 18.25
N GLY A 135 -3.88 2.33 18.21
CA GLY A 135 -2.60 3.02 18.45
C GLY A 135 -2.09 2.81 19.86
N GLN A 136 -2.94 3.00 20.88
CA GLN A 136 -2.65 2.75 22.29
C GLN A 136 -2.20 1.30 22.51
N SER A 137 -2.98 0.33 22.03
CA SER A 137 -2.68 -1.10 22.23
C SER A 137 -1.42 -1.59 21.53
N ARG A 138 -1.09 -1.03 20.35
CA ARG A 138 0.03 -1.52 19.54
C ARG A 138 1.34 -0.76 19.77
N TYR A 139 1.31 0.54 20.03
CA TYR A 139 2.53 1.37 20.06
C TYR A 139 2.85 1.93 21.44
N PHE A 140 1.85 2.21 22.28
CA PHE A 140 2.07 2.81 23.61
C PHE A 140 2.09 1.77 24.73
N GLN A 141 1.39 0.64 24.58
CA GLN A 141 1.38 -0.46 25.55
C GLN A 141 2.56 -1.45 25.41
N GLY A 142 3.55 -1.17 24.55
CA GLY A 142 4.80 -1.94 24.46
C GLY A 142 4.71 -3.34 23.84
N ASN A 143 3.53 -3.80 23.41
CA ASN A 143 3.32 -5.14 22.84
C ASN A 143 3.68 -5.27 21.34
N TRP A 144 4.42 -4.32 20.79
CA TRP A 144 4.82 -4.38 19.38
C TRP A 144 5.93 -5.41 19.19
N LYS A 145 5.65 -6.44 18.38
CA LYS A 145 6.67 -7.35 17.86
C LYS A 145 7.04 -6.95 16.43
N ALA A 146 8.34 -6.82 16.19
CA ALA A 146 8.89 -6.65 14.86
C ALA A 146 8.43 -7.81 13.95
N PRO A 147 8.13 -7.54 12.67
CA PRO A 147 7.84 -8.62 11.74
C PRO A 147 9.07 -9.52 11.61
N ASP A 148 8.88 -10.84 11.67
CA ASP A 148 9.93 -11.83 11.46
C ASP A 148 10.24 -12.00 9.97
N ALA A 149 10.71 -10.92 9.34
CA ALA A 149 11.10 -10.90 7.93
C ALA A 149 12.51 -10.33 7.78
N ASP A 150 13.37 -11.09 7.13
CA ASP A 150 14.70 -10.69 6.71
C ASP A 150 14.65 -9.87 5.41
N LEU A 151 15.73 -9.17 5.09
CA LEU A 151 15.84 -8.37 3.87
C LEU A 151 15.50 -9.19 2.62
N LYS A 152 15.95 -10.45 2.55
CA LYS A 152 15.64 -11.34 1.43
C LYS A 152 14.15 -11.61 1.31
N GLY A 153 13.46 -11.81 2.43
CA GLY A 153 12.00 -11.95 2.45
C GLY A 153 11.30 -10.73 1.87
N TRP A 154 11.70 -9.52 2.29
CA TRP A 154 11.14 -8.28 1.77
C TRP A 154 11.39 -8.11 0.27
N VAL A 155 12.63 -8.33 -0.18
CA VAL A 155 12.99 -8.27 -1.60
C VAL A 155 12.18 -9.27 -2.42
N LEU A 156 12.01 -10.51 -1.95
CA LEU A 156 11.21 -11.52 -2.64
C LEU A 156 9.73 -11.13 -2.73
N LEU A 157 9.16 -10.53 -1.68
CA LEU A 157 7.78 -10.05 -1.70
C LEU A 157 7.58 -8.99 -2.80
N PHE A 158 8.45 -7.98 -2.85
CA PHE A 158 8.35 -6.94 -3.87
C PHE A 158 8.68 -7.46 -5.27
N PHE A 159 9.67 -8.35 -5.40
CA PHE A 159 10.03 -8.93 -6.68
C PHE A 159 8.85 -9.69 -7.29
N TRP A 160 8.22 -10.58 -6.52
CA TRP A 160 7.07 -11.33 -7.01
C TRP A 160 5.86 -10.41 -7.26
N GLY A 161 5.62 -9.43 -6.38
CA GLY A 161 4.54 -8.45 -6.60
C GLY A 161 4.70 -7.68 -7.92
N PHE A 162 5.89 -7.12 -8.16
CA PHE A 162 6.20 -6.40 -9.41
C PHE A 162 6.15 -7.32 -10.62
N LEU A 163 6.75 -8.52 -10.53
CA LEU A 163 6.75 -9.45 -11.64
C LEU A 163 5.32 -9.87 -12.03
N THR A 164 4.46 -10.18 -11.05
CA THR A 164 3.08 -10.56 -11.35
C THR A 164 2.26 -9.42 -11.92
N HIS A 165 2.51 -8.19 -11.47
CA HIS A 165 1.88 -7.00 -12.05
C HIS A 165 2.32 -6.85 -13.52
N VAL A 166 3.63 -6.82 -13.76
CA VAL A 166 4.19 -6.63 -15.10
C VAL A 166 3.73 -7.73 -16.06
N LEU A 167 3.65 -8.99 -15.64
CA LEU A 167 3.23 -10.10 -16.50
C LEU A 167 1.76 -10.09 -16.87
N LEU A 168 0.89 -9.50 -16.05
CA LEU A 168 -0.56 -9.55 -16.25
C LEU A 168 -1.15 -8.22 -16.73
N ASP A 169 -0.35 -7.15 -16.69
CA ASP A 169 -0.74 -5.81 -17.17
C ASP A 169 -0.09 -5.39 -18.49
N CYS A 170 0.71 -6.28 -19.11
CA CYS A 170 1.26 -6.06 -20.46
C CYS A 170 0.34 -6.52 -21.61
#